data_AF-A0AAN8P5R7-F1
#
_entry.id   AF-A0AAN8P5R7-F1
#
_cell.length_a   1.000
_cell.length_b   1.000
_cell.length_c   1.000
_cell.angle_alpha   90.00
_cell.angle_beta   90.00
_cell.angle_gamma   90.00
#
_symmetry.space_group_name_H-M   'P 1'
#
loop_
_entity.id
_entity.type
_entity.pdbx_description
1 polymer ?
#
loop_
_entity_poly.entity_id
_entity_poly.type
_entity_poly.pdbx_seq_one_letter_code
_entity_poly.pdbx_strand_id
1 'polypeptide(L)'
;MNVIDNFPAGTASLIEELDKKLMVLLRDGRTLIGYLRSVDQYANLVLHKTIERIHVGKEYGDISRGIFIVRGENVVLLGEIDSDKEKELPLDEVSVDDILDAQRREQEAKQEHCRLITKALKDRGLQYAPDMTQDLF
;
A
#
# COMPACT_ATOMS: atom_id res chain seq x y z
N MET A 1 -20.43 29.26 -3.92
CA MET A 1 -19.91 29.04 -5.29
C MET A 1 -18.94 27.89 -5.18
N ASN A 2 -19.38 26.67 -5.51
CA ASN A 2 -18.50 25.52 -5.53
C ASN A 2 -17.72 25.59 -6.84
N VAL A 3 -16.46 26.01 -6.73
CA VAL A 3 -15.50 25.79 -7.80
C VAL A 3 -15.31 24.28 -7.82
N ILE A 4 -15.88 23.63 -8.83
CA ILE A 4 -15.51 22.26 -9.15
C ILE A 4 -14.12 22.43 -9.74
N ASP A 5 -13.10 22.32 -8.89
CA ASP A 5 -11.71 22.42 -9.34
C ASP A 5 -11.54 21.43 -10.48
N ASN A 6 -11.15 21.97 -11.63
CA ASN A 6 -11.01 21.24 -12.86
C ASN A 6 -9.76 20.36 -12.74
N PHE A 7 -9.86 19.26 -12.00
CA PHE A 7 -8.76 18.34 -11.76
C PHE A 7 -8.15 17.96 -13.11
N PRO A 8 -6.87 18.26 -13.33
CA PRO A 8 -6.24 17.93 -14.59
C PRO A 8 -6.20 16.40 -14.72
N ALA A 9 -6.55 15.91 -15.91
CA ALA A 9 -6.77 14.48 -16.12
C ALA A 9 -5.48 13.66 -15.92
N GLY A 10 -5.60 12.53 -15.24
CA GLY A 10 -4.52 11.55 -15.08
C GLY A 10 -3.33 12.10 -14.29
N THR A 11 -2.11 11.80 -14.74
CA THR A 11 -0.85 12.14 -14.07
C THR A 11 -0.65 13.63 -13.78
N ALA A 12 -1.36 14.52 -14.49
CA ALA A 12 -1.25 15.96 -14.27
C ALA A 12 -1.76 16.39 -12.89
N SER A 13 -2.64 15.62 -12.25
CA SER A 13 -3.05 15.88 -10.85
C SER A 13 -1.93 15.60 -9.85
N LEU A 14 -0.97 14.72 -10.18
CA LEU A 14 0.16 14.40 -9.29
C LEU A 14 1.15 15.56 -9.15
N ILE A 15 1.10 16.55 -10.03
CA ILE A 15 1.91 17.76 -9.90
C ILE A 15 1.45 18.59 -8.69
N GLU A 16 0.15 18.58 -8.39
CA GLU A 16 -0.41 19.28 -7.22
C GLU A 16 -0.04 18.60 -5.89
N GLU A 17 0.37 17.34 -5.97
CA GLU A 17 0.78 16.52 -4.82
C GLU A 17 2.29 16.60 -4.51
N LEU A 18 3.04 17.42 -5.25
CA LEU A 18 4.47 17.64 -5.00
C LEU A 18 4.71 18.24 -3.61
N ASP A 19 5.79 17.78 -2.98
CA ASP A 19 6.25 18.13 -1.64
C ASP A 19 5.28 17.78 -0.49
N LYS A 20 4.15 17.15 -0.78
CA LYS A 20 3.22 16.61 0.21
C LYS A 20 3.63 15.23 0.71
N LYS A 21 3.15 14.86 1.89
CA LYS A 21 3.34 13.53 2.48
C LYS A 21 2.27 12.59 1.94
N LEU A 22 2.66 11.59 1.18
CA LEU A 22 1.75 10.65 0.52
C LEU A 22 1.92 9.24 1.08
N MET A 23 0.80 8.50 1.13
CA MET A 23 0.76 7.05 1.19
C MET A 23 0.68 6.51 -0.23
N VAL A 24 1.47 5.49 -0.55
CA VAL A 24 1.49 4.81 -1.85
C VAL A 24 1.34 3.32 -1.61
N LEU A 25 0.30 2.72 -2.19
CA LEU A 25 0.09 1.28 -2.19
C LEU A 25 0.66 0.67 -3.46
N LEU A 26 1.51 -0.35 -3.29
CA LEU A 26 2.15 -1.07 -4.38
C LEU A 26 1.41 -2.36 -4.73
N ARG A 27 1.63 -2.87 -5.95
CA ARG A 27 1.03 -4.12 -6.45
C ARG A 27 1.40 -5.35 -5.63
N ASP A 28 2.57 -5.35 -5.00
CA ASP A 28 3.02 -6.41 -4.10
C ASP A 28 2.39 -6.32 -2.70
N GLY A 29 1.48 -5.36 -2.47
CA GLY A 29 0.77 -5.15 -1.21
C GLY A 29 1.54 -4.31 -0.19
N ARG A 30 2.70 -3.77 -0.54
CA ARG A 30 3.48 -2.91 0.36
C ARG A 30 2.91 -1.49 0.40
N THR A 31 2.92 -0.91 1.59
CA THR A 31 2.53 0.49 1.81
C THR A 31 3.77 1.34 2.06
N LEU A 32 4.03 2.30 1.19
CA LEU A 32 5.10 3.29 1.35
C LEU A 32 4.51 4.62 1.79
N ILE A 33 5.14 5.28 2.74
CA ILE A 33 4.77 6.62 3.17
C ILE A 33 5.99 7.53 3.05
N GLY A 34 5.87 8.66 2.36
CA GLY A 34 6.99 9.58 2.17
C GLY A 34 6.59 10.89 1.52
N TYR A 35 7.55 11.78 1.33
CA TYR A 35 7.32 13.06 0.65
C TYR A 35 7.56 12.90 -0.85
N LEU A 36 6.57 13.22 -1.68
CA LEU A 36 6.73 13.21 -3.12
C LEU A 36 7.63 14.36 -3.56
N ARG A 37 8.72 14.05 -4.28
CA ARG A 37 9.68 15.06 -4.75
C ARG A 37 9.68 15.24 -6.25
N SER A 38 9.35 14.18 -6.98
CA SER A 38 9.27 14.22 -8.43
C SER A 38 8.32 13.16 -8.91
N VAL A 39 7.63 13.48 -10.00
CA VAL A 39 6.79 12.57 -10.77
C VAL A 39 7.04 12.80 -12.25
N ASP A 40 6.91 11.76 -13.06
CA ASP A 40 6.89 11.88 -14.52
C ASP A 40 5.51 11.52 -15.09
N GLN A 41 5.34 11.67 -16.41
CA GLN A 41 4.07 11.37 -17.09
C GLN A 41 3.58 9.91 -16.97
N TYR A 42 4.49 8.98 -16.64
CA TYR A 42 4.19 7.56 -16.43
C TYR A 42 3.91 7.23 -14.96
N ALA A 43 3.80 8.24 -14.09
CA ALA A 43 3.65 8.10 -12.65
C ALA A 43 4.82 7.37 -11.97
N ASN A 44 6.05 7.48 -12.52
CA ASN A 44 7.24 7.11 -11.76
C ASN A 44 7.45 8.12 -10.64
N LEU A 45 7.57 7.65 -9.40
CA LEU A 45 7.59 8.50 -8.20
C LEU A 45 8.98 8.51 -7.57
N VAL A 46 9.44 9.68 -7.16
CA VAL A 46 10.59 9.83 -6.26
C VAL A 46 10.08 10.27 -4.90
N LEU A 47 10.21 9.40 -3.91
CA LEU A 47 9.83 9.65 -2.53
C LEU A 47 11.08 9.93 -1.68
N HIS A 48 10.97 10.89 -0.76
CA HIS A 48 11.99 11.23 0.21
C HIS A 48 11.50 11.02 1.64
N LYS A 49 12.40 10.65 2.56
CA LYS A 49 12.08 10.24 3.93
C LYS A 49 11.01 9.15 3.95
N THR A 50 11.14 8.21 3.03
CA THR A 50 10.22 7.10 2.87
C THR A 50 10.35 6.13 4.03
N ILE A 51 9.22 5.75 4.58
CA ILE A 51 9.03 4.59 5.45
C ILE A 51 8.18 3.57 4.70
N GLU A 52 8.42 2.30 4.97
CA GLU A 52 7.52 1.22 4.60
C GLU A 52 6.73 0.82 5.84
N ARG A 53 5.40 0.91 5.75
CA ARG A 53 4.51 0.57 6.84
C ARG A 53 3.89 -0.80 6.59
N ILE A 54 4.03 -1.68 7.57
CA ILE A 54 3.40 -3.00 7.57
C ILE A 54 2.21 -2.95 8.52
N HIS A 55 1.04 -3.40 8.08
CA HIS A 55 -0.17 -3.50 8.89
C HIS A 55 -0.52 -4.96 9.10
N VAL A 56 -0.74 -5.37 10.36
CA VAL A 56 -1.20 -6.71 10.71
C VAL A 56 -2.29 -6.59 11.78
N GLY A 57 -3.55 -6.85 11.39
CA GLY A 57 -4.68 -6.70 12.30
C GLY A 57 -4.85 -5.26 12.78
N LYS A 58 -4.59 -4.99 14.07
CA LYS A 58 -4.65 -3.66 14.69
C LYS A 58 -3.27 -3.04 14.94
N GLU A 59 -2.22 -3.75 14.58
CA GLU A 59 -0.84 -3.34 14.82
C GLU A 59 -0.23 -2.81 13.52
N TYR A 60 0.71 -1.88 13.63
CA TYR A 60 1.54 -1.44 12.53
C TYR A 60 2.99 -1.24 12.95
N GLY A 61 3.90 -1.34 11.99
CA GLY A 61 5.32 -1.02 12.21
C GLY A 61 5.97 -0.38 11.00
N ASP A 62 6.89 0.54 11.26
CA ASP A 62 7.51 1.41 10.26
C ASP A 62 8.98 1.08 10.04
N ILE A 63 9.35 0.78 8.79
CA ILE A 63 10.71 0.48 8.37
C ILE A 63 11.27 1.66 7.56
N SER A 64 12.35 2.27 8.03
CA SER A 64 12.98 3.39 7.30
C SER A 64 13.61 2.93 5.98
N ARG A 65 13.27 3.60 4.88
CA ARG A 65 13.79 3.34 3.53
C ARG A 65 14.58 4.50 2.93
N GLY A 66 14.39 5.73 3.41
CA GLY A 66 15.16 6.90 2.98
C GLY A 66 14.66 7.50 1.66
N ILE A 67 15.45 7.42 0.59
CA ILE A 67 15.03 7.84 -0.76
C ILE A 67 14.58 6.59 -1.52
N PHE A 68 13.38 6.63 -2.09
CA PHE A 68 12.80 5.50 -2.79
C PHE A 68 12.27 5.93 -4.16
N ILE A 69 12.65 5.18 -5.20
CA ILE A 69 12.17 5.39 -6.57
C ILE A 69 11.18 4.27 -6.89
N VAL A 70 9.93 4.63 -7.15
CA VAL A 70 8.86 3.69 -7.50
C VAL A 70 8.59 3.79 -8.99
N ARG A 71 8.52 2.64 -9.66
CA ARG A 71 8.12 2.58 -11.06
C ARG A 71 6.58 2.59 -11.18
N GLY A 72 6.05 3.41 -12.07
CA GLY A 72 4.63 3.76 -12.13
C GLY A 72 3.69 2.57 -12.33
N GLU A 73 4.09 1.52 -13.05
CA GLU A 73 3.23 0.34 -13.23
C GLU A 73 3.02 -0.50 -11.96
N ASN A 74 3.86 -0.28 -10.94
CA ASN A 74 3.75 -0.93 -9.64
C ASN A 74 2.88 -0.14 -8.65
N VAL A 75 2.51 1.09 -8.99
CA VAL A 75 1.61 1.91 -8.18
C VAL A 75 0.17 1.45 -8.40
N VAL A 76 -0.52 1.12 -7.32
CA VAL A 76 -1.96 0.80 -7.34
C VAL A 76 -2.76 2.07 -7.07
N LEU A 77 -2.46 2.73 -5.96
CA LEU A 77 -3.06 4.01 -5.56
C LEU A 77 -2.08 4.82 -4.73
N LEU A 78 -2.37 6.12 -4.62
CA LEU A 78 -1.68 7.03 -3.72
C LEU A 78 -2.66 8.08 -3.18
N GLY A 79 -2.37 8.61 -2.00
CA GLY A 79 -3.16 9.68 -1.39
C GLY A 79 -2.38 10.46 -0.35
N GLU A 80 -2.71 11.75 -0.22
CA GLU A 80 -2.16 12.61 0.81
C GLU A 80 -2.53 12.12 2.22
N ILE A 81 -1.55 12.10 3.13
CA ILE A 81 -1.76 11.76 4.54
C ILE A 81 -1.98 13.03 5.34
N ASP A 82 -3.15 13.11 5.95
CA ASP A 82 -3.49 14.11 6.96
C ASP A 82 -2.90 13.71 8.31
N SER A 83 -1.99 14.54 8.83
CA SER A 83 -1.26 14.26 10.07
C SER A 83 -2.13 14.31 11.34
N ASP A 84 -3.28 14.97 11.30
CA ASP A 84 -4.17 15.05 12.45
C ASP A 84 -5.05 13.80 12.51
N LYS A 85 -5.60 13.36 11.37
CA LYS A 85 -6.36 12.10 11.28
C LYS A 85 -5.51 10.88 11.60
N GLU A 86 -4.24 10.90 11.21
CA GLU A 86 -3.30 9.83 11.48
C GLU A 86 -3.16 9.52 12.99
N LYS A 87 -3.21 10.55 13.84
CA LYS A 87 -3.10 10.39 15.31
C LYS A 87 -4.37 9.83 15.95
N GLU A 88 -5.50 9.95 15.27
CA GLU A 88 -6.80 9.46 15.76
C GLU A 88 -7.05 7.99 15.38
N LEU A 89 -6.18 7.38 14.58
CA LEU A 89 -6.33 6.00 14.15
C LEU A 89 -6.20 5.05 15.34
N PRO A 90 -7.12 4.08 15.50
CA PRO A 90 -7.09 3.09 16.57
C PRO A 90 -6.11 1.95 16.23
N LEU A 91 -4.85 2.29 15.93
CA LEU A 91 -3.78 1.35 15.56
C LEU A 91 -2.63 1.44 16.56
N ASP A 92 -2.07 0.30 16.92
CA ASP A 92 -0.97 0.19 17.87
C ASP A 92 0.37 0.11 17.13
N GLU A 93 1.30 1.04 17.42
CA GLU A 93 2.65 1.00 16.86
C GLU A 93 3.49 -0.05 17.60
N VAL A 94 4.08 -0.98 16.86
CA VAL A 94 4.93 -2.05 17.40
C VAL A 94 6.33 -1.99 16.78
N SER A 95 7.28 -2.75 17.36
CA SER A 95 8.64 -2.81 16.84
C SER A 95 8.70 -3.46 15.46
N VAL A 96 9.77 -3.15 14.70
CA VAL A 96 10.01 -3.75 13.38
C VAL A 96 10.11 -5.27 13.47
N ASP A 97 10.74 -5.81 14.52
CA ASP A 97 10.88 -7.25 14.68
C ASP A 97 9.51 -7.91 14.96
N ASP A 98 8.70 -7.30 15.84
CA ASP A 98 7.37 -7.82 16.18
C ASP A 98 6.41 -7.82 14.98
N ILE A 99 6.38 -6.73 14.20
CA ILE A 99 5.49 -6.65 13.03
C ILE A 99 5.90 -7.63 11.92
N LEU A 100 7.21 -7.86 11.74
CA LEU A 100 7.71 -8.82 10.75
C LEU A 100 7.34 -10.26 11.15
N ASP A 101 7.42 -10.59 12.43
CA ASP A 101 6.99 -11.88 12.95
C ASP A 101 5.47 -12.05 12.90
N ALA A 102 4.69 -10.99 13.13
CA ALA A 102 3.25 -10.98 12.96
C ALA A 102 2.86 -11.20 11.48
N GLN A 103 3.51 -10.49 10.56
CA GLN A 103 3.29 -10.59 9.12
C GLN A 103 3.61 -12.00 8.61
N ARG A 104 4.72 -12.60 9.07
CA ARG A 104 5.10 -13.97 8.71
C ARG A 104 4.02 -14.98 9.10
N ARG A 105 3.53 -14.90 10.35
CA ARG A 105 2.45 -15.77 10.85
C ARG A 105 1.17 -15.63 10.03
N GLU A 106 0.80 -14.41 9.67
CA GLU A 106 -0.39 -14.16 8.84
C GLU A 106 -0.22 -14.71 7.42
N GLN A 107 0.96 -14.53 6.81
CA GLN A 107 1.24 -15.01 5.47
C GLN A 107 1.26 -16.55 5.40
N GLU A 108 1.83 -17.22 6.39
CA GLU A 108 1.81 -18.68 6.51
C GLU A 108 0.37 -19.20 6.65
N ALA A 109 -0.46 -18.56 7.48
CA ALA A 109 -1.86 -18.92 7.65
C ALA A 109 -2.68 -18.71 6.36
N LYS A 110 -2.49 -17.57 5.67
CA LYS A 110 -3.11 -17.28 4.37
C LYS A 110 -2.69 -18.30 3.32
N GLN A 111 -1.41 -18.66 3.27
CA GLN A 111 -0.89 -19.63 2.31
C GLN A 111 -1.49 -21.02 2.52
N GLU A 112 -1.58 -21.49 3.77
CA GLU A 112 -2.21 -22.78 4.07
C GLU A 112 -3.70 -22.77 3.73
N HIS A 113 -4.40 -21.69 4.06
CA HIS A 113 -5.82 -21.53 3.71
C HIS A 113 -6.05 -21.54 2.20
N CYS A 114 -5.26 -20.77 1.43
CA CYS A 114 -5.32 -20.76 -0.03
C CYS A 114 -4.99 -22.14 -0.63
N ARG A 115 -4.05 -22.88 -0.04
CA ARG A 115 -3.70 -24.25 -0.46
C ARG A 115 -4.89 -25.21 -0.29
N LEU A 116 -5.59 -25.12 0.85
CA LEU A 116 -6.77 -25.93 1.14
C LEU A 116 -7.93 -25.59 0.19
N ILE A 117 -8.21 -24.30 -0.02
CA ILE A 117 -9.24 -23.85 -0.98
C ILE A 117 -8.91 -24.35 -2.39
N THR A 118 -7.67 -24.15 -2.84
CA THR A 118 -7.24 -24.58 -4.18
C THR A 118 -7.43 -26.07 -4.37
N LYS A 119 -7.08 -26.89 -3.36
CA LYS A 119 -7.28 -28.34 -3.40
C LYS A 119 -8.77 -28.70 -3.50
N ALA A 120 -9.61 -28.10 -2.65
CA ALA A 120 -11.04 -28.36 -2.62
C ALA A 120 -11.76 -27.93 -3.92
N LEU A 121 -11.33 -26.83 -4.54
CA LEU A 121 -11.84 -26.36 -5.84
C LEU A 121 -11.40 -27.29 -6.98
N LYS A 122 -10.14 -27.74 -6.97
CA LYS A 122 -9.60 -28.67 -7.96
C LYS A 122 -10.34 -30.01 -7.94
N ASP A 123 -10.67 -30.52 -6.77
CA ASP A 123 -11.46 -31.76 -6.61
C ASP A 123 -12.88 -31.62 -7.19
N ARG A 124 -13.38 -30.39 -7.34
CA ARG A 124 -14.66 -30.05 -7.99
C ARG A 124 -14.53 -29.65 -9.45
N GLY A 125 -13.34 -29.78 -10.05
CA GLY A 125 -13.07 -29.41 -11.44
C GLY A 125 -13.01 -27.90 -11.69
N LEU A 126 -12.91 -27.08 -10.63
CA LEU A 126 -12.77 -25.63 -10.74
C LEU A 126 -11.30 -25.23 -10.62
N GLN A 127 -10.88 -24.27 -11.44
CA GLN A 127 -9.54 -23.71 -11.39
C GLN A 127 -9.52 -22.47 -10.52
N TYR A 128 -8.66 -22.45 -9.50
CA TYR A 128 -8.44 -21.28 -8.66
C TYR A 128 -7.46 -20.33 -9.38
N ALA A 129 -7.92 -19.14 -9.73
CA ALA A 129 -7.08 -18.05 -10.19
C ALA A 129 -6.75 -17.15 -8.98
N PRO A 130 -5.50 -17.13 -8.49
CA PRO A 130 -5.14 -16.38 -7.28
C PRO A 130 -5.27 -14.85 -7.43
N ASP A 131 -5.31 -14.34 -8.67
CA ASP A 131 -5.31 -12.91 -9.00
C ASP A 131 -6.61 -12.15 -8.64
N MET A 132 -7.65 -12.82 -8.14
CA MET A 132 -8.98 -12.23 -7.88
C MET A 132 -9.27 -12.00 -6.39
N THR A 133 -8.30 -12.15 -5.49
CA THR A 133 -8.54 -12.11 -4.02
C THR A 133 -7.73 -11.08 -3.23
N GLN A 134 -7.02 -10.16 -3.88
CA GLN A 134 -6.48 -8.98 -3.18
C GLN A 134 -7.58 -7.98 -2.75
N ASP A 135 -8.83 -8.15 -3.21
CA ASP A 135 -9.97 -7.26 -2.92
C ASP A 135 -10.92 -7.75 -1.80
N LEU A 136 -10.47 -8.66 -0.92
CA LEU A 136 -11.23 -9.00 0.28
C LEU A 136 -10.50 -8.41 1.50
N PHE A 137 -11.05 -7.26 1.94
CA PHE A 137 -10.72 -6.36 3.06
C PHE A 137 -9.88 -5.13 2.71
#